data_AF-A0A2G7GKN1-F1
#
_entry.id   AF-A0A2G7GKN1-F1
#
_cell.length_a   1.000
_cell.length_b   1.000
_cell.length_c   1.000
_cell.angle_alpha   90.00
_cell.angle_beta   90.00
_cell.angle_gamma   90.00
#
_symmetry.space_group_name_H-M   'P 1'
#
loop_
_entity.id
_entity.type
_entity.pdbx_description
1 polymer ?
#
loop_
_entity_poly.entity_id
_entity_poly.type
_entity_poly.pdbx_seq_one_letter_code
_entity_poly.pdbx_strand_id
1 'polypeptide(L)' 'MNSQTTTLPQTLLRQLQALPPEQRQQVIDFVEFLHQKYGASQYEQAAVKQPRVLGLHQGKGWISEDFNDPLPEDFWTGES' A
#
# COMPACT_ATOMS: atom_id res chain seq x y z
N MET A 1 7.84 -12.24 21.26
CA MET A 1 7.61 -11.97 19.82
C MET A 1 8.11 -13.19 19.08
N ASN A 2 7.18 -14.02 18.60
CA ASN A 2 7.46 -15.42 18.28
C ASN A 2 7.54 -15.50 16.76
N SER A 3 8.73 -15.40 16.20
CA SER A 3 8.96 -15.62 14.77
C SER A 3 8.74 -17.11 14.48
N GLN A 4 7.51 -17.48 14.15
CA GLN A 4 7.20 -18.85 13.76
C GLN A 4 7.80 -19.09 12.36
N THR A 5 8.92 -19.80 12.30
CA THR A 5 9.48 -20.31 11.05
C THR A 5 8.61 -21.48 10.58
N THR A 6 7.50 -21.17 9.90
CA THR A 6 6.67 -22.18 9.26
C THR A 6 7.52 -22.92 8.23
N THR A 7 7.87 -24.15 8.54
CA THR A 7 8.74 -24.97 7.69
C THR A 7 7.95 -25.42 6.46
N LEU A 8 8.47 -25.16 5.25
CA LEU A 8 7.84 -25.65 4.02
C LEU A 8 7.85 -27.19 4.00
N PRO A 9 6.70 -27.85 3.83
CA PRO A 9 6.65 -29.32 3.79
C PRO A 9 7.50 -29.89 2.64
N GLN A 10 8.28 -30.93 2.92
CA GLN A 10 9.14 -31.59 1.92
C GLN A 10 8.35 -32.12 0.72
N THR A 11 7.09 -32.52 0.94
CA THR A 11 6.17 -32.99 -0.10
C THR A 11 5.86 -31.90 -1.12
N LEU A 12 5.62 -30.67 -0.66
CA LEU A 12 5.34 -29.52 -1.52
C LEU A 12 6.55 -29.17 -2.39
N LEU A 13 7.76 -29.17 -1.82
CA LEU A 13 8.99 -28.88 -2.56
C LEU A 13 9.22 -29.86 -3.70
N ARG A 14 8.94 -31.16 -3.46
CA ARG A 14 9.03 -32.20 -4.49
C ARG A 14 8.01 -32.00 -5.61
N GLN A 15 6.79 -31.59 -5.28
CA GLN A 15 5.76 -31.30 -6.28
C GLN A 15 6.16 -30.11 -7.16
N LEU A 16 6.69 -29.02 -6.59
CA LEU A 16 7.14 -27.85 -7.35
C LEU A 16 8.30 -28.16 -8.31
N GLN A 17 9.19 -29.08 -7.93
CA GLN A 17 10.28 -29.54 -8.78
C GLN A 17 9.80 -30.40 -9.96
N ALA A 18 8.71 -31.15 -9.78
CA ALA A 18 8.12 -32.02 -10.81
C ALA A 18 7.26 -31.25 -11.85
N LEU A 19 6.91 -29.99 -11.57
CA LEU A 19 6.15 -29.15 -12.49
C LEU A 19 6.98 -28.73 -13.72
N PRO A 20 6.37 -28.61 -14.91
CA PRO A 20 6.94 -27.92 -16.05
C PRO A 20 7.40 -26.49 -15.69
N PRO A 21 8.41 -25.95 -16.40
CA PRO A 21 8.98 -24.63 -16.09
C PRO A 21 7.94 -23.50 -16.09
N GLU A 22 6.99 -23.54 -17.02
CA GLU A 22 5.90 -22.55 -17.12
C GLU A 22 5.01 -22.53 -15.86
N GLN A 23 4.64 -23.71 -15.35
CA GLN A 23 3.81 -23.85 -14.16
C GLN A 23 4.59 -23.46 -12.90
N ARG A 24 5.90 -23.70 -12.87
CA ARG A 24 6.77 -23.21 -11.78
C ARG A 24 6.82 -21.69 -11.74
N GLN A 25 6.90 -21.04 -12.91
CA GLN A 25 6.86 -19.58 -13.00
C GLN A 25 5.53 -19.03 -12.48
N GLN A 26 4.40 -19.64 -12.83
CA GLN A 26 3.09 -19.23 -12.28
C GLN A 26 3.03 -19.28 -10.76
N VAL A 27 3.66 -20.27 -10.12
CA VAL A 27 3.73 -20.33 -8.66
C VAL A 27 4.62 -19.21 -8.11
N ILE A 28 5.75 -18.92 -8.75
CA ILE A 28 6.64 -17.81 -8.37
C ILE A 28 5.87 -16.49 -8.45
N ASP A 29 5.21 -16.23 -9.58
CA ASP A 29 4.42 -15.03 -9.81
C ASP A 29 3.29 -14.90 -8.78
N PHE A 30 2.64 -16.01 -8.41
CA PHE A 30 1.62 -16.01 -7.38
C PHE A 30 2.17 -15.70 -5.99
N VAL A 31 3.36 -16.22 -5.65
CA VAL A 31 4.03 -15.88 -4.38
C VAL A 31 4.38 -14.39 -4.34
N GLU A 32 4.92 -13.84 -5.44
CA GLU A 32 5.18 -12.41 -5.57
C GLU A 32 3.89 -11.59 -5.44
N PHE A 33 2.80 -12.01 -6.07
CA PHE A 33 1.49 -11.41 -5.93
C PHE A 33 1.01 -11.43 -4.47
N LEU A 34 1.17 -12.55 -3.74
CA LEU A 34 0.79 -12.62 -2.33
C LEU A 34 1.62 -11.66 -1.48
N HIS A 35 2.92 -11.54 -1.74
CA HIS A 35 3.78 -10.56 -1.08
C HIS A 35 3.37 -9.12 -1.43
N GLN A 36 2.94 -8.83 -2.65
CA GLN A 36 2.48 -7.49 -3.00
C GLN A 36 1.11 -7.19 -2.37
N LYS A 37 0.16 -8.12 -2.48
CA LYS A 37 -1.23 -7.96 -2.02
C LYS A 37 -1.34 -7.88 -0.51
N TYR A 38 -0.56 -8.68 0.22
CA TYR A 38 -0.63 -8.77 1.68
C TYR A 38 0.63 -8.24 2.38
N GLY A 39 1.74 -8.02 1.66
CA GLY A 39 2.95 -7.39 2.22
C GLY A 39 2.87 -5.87 2.26
N ALA A 40 1.94 -5.23 1.53
CA ALA A 40 1.56 -3.83 1.79
C ALA A 40 1.15 -3.62 3.26
N SER A 41 0.59 -4.65 3.91
CA SER A 41 0.23 -4.65 5.33
C SER A 41 1.43 -4.75 6.28
N GLN A 42 2.63 -5.12 5.80
CA GLN A 42 3.86 -5.14 6.60
C GLN A 42 4.65 -3.83 6.50
N TYR A 43 4.57 -3.12 5.37
CA TYR A 43 5.09 -1.74 5.27
C TYR A 43 4.24 -0.74 6.08
N GLU A 44 2.96 -1.04 6.34
CA GLU A 44 2.12 -0.29 7.29
C GLU A 44 2.41 -0.60 8.76
N GLN A 45 3.15 -1.68 9.07
CA GLN A 45 3.51 -2.05 10.45
C GLN A 45 4.90 -1.56 10.87
N ALA A 46 5.77 -1.22 9.90
CA ALA A 46 7.11 -0.67 10.15
C ALA A 46 7.20 0.85 9.97
N ALA A 47 6.21 1.48 9.32
CA ALA A 47 5.94 2.88 9.63
C ALA A 47 5.36 2.89 11.05
N VAL A 48 6.22 3.14 12.04
CA VAL A 48 5.78 3.83 13.27
C VAL A 48 4.95 5.00 12.75
N LYS A 49 3.62 4.85 12.72
CA LYS A 49 2.71 5.92 12.32
C LYS A 49 3.01 6.99 13.34
N GLN A 50 3.87 7.94 12.96
CA GLN A 50 4.19 9.08 13.78
C GLN A 50 2.82 9.62 14.21
N PRO A 51 2.55 9.70 15.53
CA PRO A 51 1.23 10.09 15.99
C PRO A 51 0.87 11.40 15.30
N ARG A 52 -0.34 11.50 14.76
CA ARG A 52 -0.81 12.73 14.11
C ARG A 52 -0.66 13.86 15.12
N VAL A 53 0.18 14.85 14.81
CA VAL A 53 0.40 16.01 15.66
C VAL A 53 -0.62 17.08 15.28
N LEU A 54 -1.64 17.27 16.12
CA LEU A 54 -2.62 18.34 15.96
C LEU A 54 -1.90 19.69 15.98
N GLY A 55 -2.17 20.56 15.00
CA GLY A 55 -1.63 21.92 14.98
C GLY A 55 -0.15 22.05 14.62
N LEU A 56 0.50 21.04 14.02
CA LEU A 56 1.93 21.08 13.63
C LEU A 56 2.33 22.34 12.83
N HIS A 57 1.38 22.89 12.06
CA HIS A 57 1.56 24.08 11.24
C HIS A 57 0.57 25.20 11.58
N GLN A 58 0.04 25.23 12.81
CA GLN A 58 -0.88 26.28 13.24
C GLN A 58 -0.24 27.66 13.08
N GLY A 59 -0.95 28.58 12.42
CA GLY A 59 -0.47 29.95 12.15
C GLY A 59 0.62 30.06 11.07
N LYS A 60 1.04 28.95 10.44
CA LYS A 60 2.05 28.96 9.37
C LYS A 60 1.47 29.01 7.95
N GLY A 61 0.15 28.86 7.82
CA GLY A 61 -0.57 28.99 6.56
C GLY A 61 -1.19 30.37 6.40
N TRP A 62 -1.21 30.87 5.18
CA TRP A 62 -2.08 31.97 4.77
C TRP A 62 -3.30 31.38 4.06
N ILE A 63 -4.49 31.84 4.42
CA ILE A 63 -5.75 31.46 3.78
C ILE A 63 -6.34 32.74 3.21
N SER A 64 -6.74 32.69 1.95
CA SER A 64 -7.39 33.82 1.29
C SER A 64 -8.72 34.18 1.97
N GLU A 65 -9.09 35.46 1.93
CA GLU A 65 -10.31 35.95 2.59
C GLU A 65 -11.59 35.36 1.97
N ASP A 66 -11.52 34.98 0.69
CA ASP A 66 -12.61 34.39 -0.11
C ASP A 66 -12.65 32.85 -0.06
N PHE A 67 -11.84 32.19 0.80
CA PHE A 67 -11.77 30.72 0.81
C PHE A 67 -13.12 30.03 1.07
N ASN A 68 -14.01 30.69 1.82
CA ASN A 68 -15.35 30.16 2.12
C ASN A 68 -16.40 30.57 1.08
N ASP A 69 -16.03 31.40 0.10
CA ASP A 69 -16.95 31.87 -0.92
C ASP A 69 -17.21 30.75 -1.93
N PRO A 70 -18.42 30.70 -2.54
CA PRO A 70 -18.69 29.74 -3.60
C PRO A 70 -17.77 29.99 -4.79
N LEU A 71 -17.27 28.91 -5.38
CA LEU A 71 -16.50 29.01 -6.62
C LEU A 71 -17.38 29.60 -7.73
N PRO A 72 -16.84 30.49 -8.59
CA PRO A 72 -17.58 31.04 -9.73
C PRO A 72 -18.12 29.93 -10.64
N GLU A 73 -19.26 30.16 -11.31
CA GLU A 73 -19.85 29.19 -12.23
C GLU A 73 -18.87 28.78 -13.36
N ASP A 74 -18.10 29.74 -13.88
CA ASP A 74 -17.10 29.52 -14.92
C ASP A 74 -15.98 28.54 -14.50
N PHE A 75 -15.72 28.42 -13.19
CA PHE A 75 -14.80 27.41 -12.65
C PHE A 75 -15.31 25.98 -12.91
N TRP A 76 -16.63 25.80 -12.86
CA TRP A 76 -17.28 24.50 -13.06
C TRP A 76 -17.56 24.21 -14.54
N THR A 77 -17.92 25.25 -15.33
CA THR A 77 -18.26 25.09 -16.74
C THR A 77 -17.03 25.12 -17.66
N GLY A 78 -15.91 25.69 -17.19
CA GLY A 78 -14.69 25.83 -17.98
C GLY A 78 -14.80 26.81 -19.14
N GLU A 79 -15.83 27.68 -19.13
CA GLU A 79 -15.98 28.76 -20.09
C GLU A 79 -15.11 29.96 -19.65
N SER A 80 -14.51 30.67 -20.60
CA SER A 80 -13.61 31.82 -20.36
C SER A 80 -13.96 32.98 -21.29
#